data_AF-A0A7C3PVC3-F1
#
_entry.id   AF-A0A7C3PVC3-F1
#
_cell.length_a   1.000
_cell.length_b   1.000
_cell.length_c   1.000
_cell.angle_alpha   90.00
_cell.angle_beta   90.00
_cell.angle_gamma   90.00
#
_symmetry.space_group_name_H-M   'P 1'
#
loop_
_entity.id
_entity.type
_entity.pdbx_description
1 polymer ?
#
loop_
_entity_poly.entity_id
_entity_poly.type
_entity_poly.pdbx_seq_one_letter_code
_entity_poly.pdbx_strand_id
1 'polypeptide(L)'
;MTTVKKATSRTASAPKLREKIDTLNDTAWLQNRKDPKRSAELAEEALRLSDEIDYTKGKALALRTIGACRIWQSRNEEAMKLCVEAIALLKDVGDIIEEANVTYNIGTNFYYMGDYGNALKFYMQSYRLHEQVNNLAGMSEAYNGMGAVYYTTGESEKAIETLNKALALSEEAGETRIRGKIMDGLGESYANLKQYDKSLSYMFKSL
;
A
#
# COMPACT_ATOMS: atom_id res chain seq x y z
N MET A 1 5.89 -19.41 55.72
CA MET A 1 5.68 -19.44 54.25
C MET A 1 4.19 -19.21 54.07
N THR A 2 3.70 -18.11 53.50
CA THR A 2 3.92 -17.67 52.11
C THR A 2 3.42 -16.24 51.98
N THR A 3 4.30 -15.29 51.64
CA THR A 3 3.89 -13.94 51.20
C THR A 3 4.01 -13.92 49.68
N VAL A 4 2.91 -14.18 48.97
CA VAL A 4 2.86 -14.01 47.52
C VAL A 4 2.86 -12.50 47.25
N LYS A 5 4.02 -11.97 46.85
CA LYS A 5 4.12 -10.66 46.21
C LYS A 5 3.22 -10.66 44.99
N LYS A 6 2.12 -9.91 45.05
CA LYS A 6 1.32 -9.53 43.89
C LYS A 6 2.27 -8.79 42.94
N ALA A 7 2.64 -9.44 41.84
CA ALA A 7 3.37 -8.80 40.76
C ALA A 7 2.47 -7.68 40.21
N THR A 8 2.82 -6.44 40.53
CA THR A 8 2.30 -5.26 39.86
C THR A 8 2.66 -5.38 38.38
N SER A 9 1.70 -5.83 37.56
CA SER A 9 1.80 -5.73 36.10
C SER A 9 1.97 -4.25 35.78
N ARG A 10 3.14 -3.93 35.23
CA ARG A 10 3.54 -2.58 34.86
C ARG A 10 2.74 -2.18 33.63
N THR A 11 1.47 -1.79 33.81
CA THR A 11 0.63 -1.25 32.73
C THR A 11 1.32 0.00 32.21
N ALA A 12 1.84 -0.06 30.99
CA ALA A 12 2.40 1.11 30.33
C ALA A 12 1.32 2.20 30.23
N SER A 13 1.70 3.47 30.42
CA SER A 13 0.76 4.58 30.27
C SER A 13 0.26 4.67 28.82
N ALA A 14 -0.97 5.15 28.62
CA ALA A 14 -1.57 5.24 27.28
C ALA A 14 -0.68 5.94 26.23
N PRO A 15 0.07 7.03 26.54
CA PRO A 15 1.00 7.63 25.57
C PRO A 15 2.14 6.69 25.13
N LYS A 16 2.71 5.92 26.06
CA LYS A 16 3.77 4.94 25.73
C LYS A 16 3.24 3.77 24.92
N LEU A 17 1.98 3.39 25.14
CA LEU A 17 1.32 2.36 24.32
C LEU A 17 1.05 2.84 22.90
N ARG A 18 0.64 4.11 22.71
CA ARG A 18 0.48 4.69 21.36
C ARG A 18 1.77 4.68 20.56
N GLU A 19 2.87 5.15 21.15
CA GLU A 19 4.19 5.12 20.52
C GLU A 19 4.62 3.69 20.12
N LYS A 20 4.36 2.71 21.01
CA LYS A 20 4.60 1.30 20.69
C LYS A 20 3.74 0.82 19.51
N ILE A 21 2.45 1.16 19.50
CA ILE A 21 1.52 0.79 18.42
C ILE A 21 1.96 1.39 17.09
N ASP A 22 2.32 2.68 17.07
CA ASP A 22 2.79 3.37 15.87
C ASP A 22 4.07 2.68 15.35
N THR A 23 5.03 2.38 16.24
CA THR A 23 6.26 1.66 15.88
C THR A 23 5.97 0.26 15.31
N LEU A 24 5.02 -0.47 15.90
CA LEU A 24 4.61 -1.79 15.40
C LEU A 24 4.02 -1.68 14.00
N ASN A 25 3.13 -0.71 13.77
CA ASN A 25 2.48 -0.47 12.47
C ASN A 25 3.50 -0.07 11.40
N ASP A 26 4.43 0.84 11.71
CA ASP A 26 5.47 1.26 10.78
C ASP A 26 6.40 0.10 10.40
N THR A 27 6.82 -0.68 11.40
CA THR A 27 7.68 -1.86 11.19
C THR A 27 6.95 -2.93 10.38
N ALA A 28 5.69 -3.20 10.70
CA ALA A 28 4.86 -4.16 9.98
C ALA A 28 4.73 -3.75 8.51
N TRP A 29 4.46 -2.48 8.24
CA TRP A 29 4.31 -1.96 6.88
C TRP A 29 5.59 -2.08 6.06
N LEU A 30 6.74 -1.71 6.63
CA LEU A 30 8.04 -1.78 5.95
C LEU A 30 8.42 -3.19 5.50
N GLN A 31 7.95 -4.21 6.21
CA GLN A 31 8.29 -5.61 5.95
C GLN A 31 7.21 -6.39 5.21
N ASN A 32 6.04 -5.81 4.95
CA ASN A 32 4.87 -6.54 4.44
C ASN A 32 5.11 -7.30 3.12
N ARG A 33 5.99 -6.79 2.25
CA ARG A 33 6.38 -7.42 0.98
C ARG A 33 7.52 -8.42 1.14
N LYS A 34 8.35 -8.29 2.18
CA LYS A 34 9.53 -9.15 2.42
C LYS A 34 9.19 -10.36 3.28
N ASP A 35 8.41 -10.13 4.33
CA ASP A 35 7.92 -11.15 5.25
C ASP A 35 6.45 -10.85 5.62
N PRO A 36 5.49 -11.25 4.75
CA PRO A 36 4.07 -11.01 5.00
C PRO A 36 3.57 -11.69 6.29
N LYS A 37 4.21 -12.78 6.72
CA LYS A 37 3.83 -13.49 7.95
C LYS A 37 4.21 -12.66 9.16
N ARG A 38 5.46 -12.24 9.26
CA ARG A 38 5.93 -11.41 10.38
C ARG A 38 5.22 -10.06 10.42
N SER A 39 4.98 -9.47 9.26
CA SER A 39 4.20 -8.23 9.13
C SER A 39 2.79 -8.39 9.69
N ALA A 40 2.10 -9.49 9.37
CA ALA A 40 0.78 -9.77 9.92
C ALA A 40 0.81 -9.94 11.44
N GLU A 41 1.79 -10.66 12.01
CA GLU A 41 1.93 -10.83 13.46
C GLU A 41 2.10 -9.49 14.19
N LEU A 42 2.96 -8.60 13.66
CA LEU A 42 3.19 -7.27 14.23
C LEU A 42 1.93 -6.40 14.15
N ALA A 43 1.22 -6.43 13.02
CA ALA A 43 -0.02 -5.69 12.84
C ALA A 43 -1.15 -6.25 13.72
N GLU A 44 -1.24 -7.56 13.94
CA GLU A 44 -2.19 -8.18 14.87
C GLU A 44 -1.90 -7.78 16.33
N GLU A 45 -0.62 -7.66 16.72
CA GLU A 45 -0.25 -7.09 18.03
C GLU A 45 -0.67 -5.61 18.14
N ALA A 46 -0.41 -4.80 17.11
CA ALA A 46 -0.78 -3.40 17.06
C ALA A 46 -2.30 -3.22 17.14
N LEU A 47 -3.08 -4.06 16.44
CA LEU A 47 -4.54 -4.08 16.48
C LEU A 47 -5.05 -4.34 17.90
N ARG A 48 -4.57 -5.42 18.53
CA ARG A 48 -4.96 -5.81 19.90
C ARG A 48 -4.67 -4.69 20.90
N LEU A 49 -3.48 -4.09 20.83
CA LEU A 49 -3.12 -2.98 21.71
C LEU A 49 -3.94 -1.72 21.42
N SER A 50 -4.30 -1.47 20.16
CA SER A 50 -5.14 -0.33 19.79
C SER A 50 -6.54 -0.45 20.38
N ASP A 51 -7.12 -1.66 20.36
CA ASP A 51 -8.42 -1.94 20.99
C ASP A 51 -8.36 -1.79 22.52
N GLU A 52 -7.24 -2.11 23.18
CA GLU A 52 -7.10 -1.95 24.64
C GLU A 52 -7.14 -0.49 25.11
N ILE A 53 -6.78 0.46 24.26
CA ILE A 53 -6.65 1.88 24.61
C ILE A 53 -7.52 2.81 23.75
N ASP A 54 -8.47 2.24 23.00
CA ASP A 54 -9.36 2.96 22.08
C ASP A 54 -8.60 3.89 21.11
N TYR A 55 -7.51 3.38 20.51
CA TYR A 55 -6.68 4.15 19.58
C TYR A 55 -7.07 3.90 18.12
N THR A 56 -8.05 4.65 17.63
CA THR A 56 -8.64 4.53 16.28
C THR A 56 -7.60 4.55 15.16
N LYS A 57 -6.64 5.49 15.20
CA LYS A 57 -5.60 5.59 14.15
C LYS A 57 -4.72 4.33 14.14
N GLY A 58 -4.25 3.87 15.30
CA GLY A 58 -3.45 2.66 15.42
C GLY A 58 -4.19 1.42 14.89
N LYS A 59 -5.48 1.29 15.21
CA LYS A 59 -6.36 0.23 14.71
C LYS A 59 -6.47 0.26 13.19
N ALA A 60 -6.72 1.43 12.62
CA ALA A 60 -6.86 1.60 11.18
C ALA A 60 -5.60 1.18 10.40
N LEU A 61 -4.42 1.60 10.86
CA LEU A 61 -3.13 1.25 10.25
C LEU A 61 -2.81 -0.24 10.36
N ALA A 62 -3.19 -0.85 11.48
CA ALA A 62 -3.05 -2.30 11.68
C ALA A 62 -3.93 -3.08 10.69
N LEU A 63 -5.22 -2.74 10.61
CA LEU A 63 -6.17 -3.37 9.67
C LEU A 63 -5.73 -3.22 8.22
N ARG A 64 -5.26 -2.04 7.83
CA ARG A 64 -4.65 -1.81 6.51
C ARG A 64 -3.51 -2.77 6.22
N THR A 65 -2.61 -2.96 7.19
CA THR A 65 -1.42 -3.81 7.02
C THR A 65 -1.81 -5.28 6.94
N ILE A 66 -2.72 -5.75 7.80
CA ILE A 66 -3.27 -7.11 7.74
C ILE A 66 -3.97 -7.34 6.40
N GLY A 67 -4.79 -6.38 5.95
CA GLY A 67 -5.46 -6.41 4.66
C GLY A 67 -4.48 -6.58 3.49
N ALA A 68 -3.40 -5.79 3.47
CA ALA A 68 -2.33 -5.93 2.49
C ALA A 68 -1.68 -7.33 2.52
N CYS A 69 -1.41 -7.88 3.70
CA CYS A 69 -0.88 -9.24 3.85
C CYS A 69 -1.85 -10.30 3.32
N ARG A 70 -3.17 -10.13 3.48
CA ARG A 70 -4.18 -11.05 2.95
C ARG A 70 -4.25 -11.02 1.42
N ILE A 71 -4.03 -9.86 0.80
CA ILE A 71 -3.91 -9.74 -0.67
C ILE A 71 -2.73 -10.60 -1.17
N TRP A 72 -1.56 -10.49 -0.55
CA TRP A 72 -0.39 -11.32 -0.92
C TRP A 72 -0.63 -12.82 -0.75
N GLN A 73 -1.55 -13.19 0.15
CA GLN A 73 -1.96 -14.57 0.39
C GLN A 73 -3.13 -15.01 -0.50
N SER A 74 -3.60 -14.17 -1.43
CA SER A 74 -4.79 -14.42 -2.27
C SER A 74 -6.08 -14.64 -1.46
N ARG A 75 -6.15 -14.14 -0.22
CA ARG A 75 -7.33 -14.19 0.67
C ARG A 75 -8.21 -12.96 0.43
N ASN A 76 -8.77 -12.89 -0.78
CA ASN A 76 -9.39 -11.68 -1.33
C ASN A 76 -10.59 -11.18 -0.50
N GLU A 77 -11.51 -12.07 -0.11
CA GLU A 77 -12.70 -11.67 0.66
C GLU A 77 -12.34 -11.08 2.03
N GLU A 78 -11.34 -11.66 2.70
CA GLU A 78 -10.86 -11.18 3.99
C GLU A 78 -10.13 -9.85 3.84
N ALA A 79 -9.27 -9.73 2.83
CA ALA A 79 -8.62 -8.47 2.50
C ALA A 79 -9.64 -7.35 2.30
N MET A 80 -10.71 -7.60 1.53
CA MET A 80 -11.75 -6.61 1.28
C MET A 80 -12.46 -6.15 2.55
N LYS A 81 -12.82 -7.07 3.46
CA LYS A 81 -13.44 -6.72 4.75
C LYS A 81 -12.53 -5.81 5.58
N LEU A 82 -11.25 -6.19 5.70
CA LEU A 82 -10.25 -5.43 6.45
C LEU A 82 -10.00 -4.04 5.83
N CYS A 83 -9.92 -3.95 4.51
CA CYS A 83 -9.71 -2.68 3.81
C CYS A 83 -10.92 -1.73 3.97
N VAL A 84 -12.15 -2.24 3.90
CA VAL A 84 -13.36 -1.43 4.10
C VAL A 84 -13.43 -0.89 5.53
N GLU A 85 -13.14 -1.73 6.53
CA GLU A 85 -13.09 -1.29 7.93
C GLU A 85 -11.98 -0.24 8.15
N ALA A 86 -10.77 -0.48 7.61
CA ALA A 86 -9.68 0.47 7.70
C ALA A 86 -10.04 1.83 7.08
N ILE A 87 -10.65 1.86 5.88
CA ILE A 87 -11.09 3.10 5.22
C ILE A 87 -12.09 3.88 6.09
N ALA A 88 -13.06 3.21 6.70
CA ALA A 88 -14.04 3.87 7.56
C ALA A 88 -13.34 4.59 8.73
N LEU A 89 -12.42 3.89 9.41
CA LEU A 89 -11.67 4.46 10.53
C LEU A 89 -10.72 5.58 10.10
N LEU A 90 -10.11 5.47 8.91
CA LEU A 90 -9.21 6.50 8.36
C LEU A 90 -9.97 7.79 8.02
N LYS A 91 -11.20 7.67 7.52
CA LYS A 91 -12.11 8.81 7.33
C LYS A 91 -12.45 9.47 8.65
N ASP A 92 -12.75 8.68 9.68
CA ASP A 92 -13.09 9.20 11.01
C ASP A 92 -11.94 10.01 11.64
N VAL A 93 -10.69 9.60 11.38
CA VAL A 93 -9.49 10.33 11.88
C VAL A 93 -8.93 11.35 10.89
N GLY A 94 -9.53 11.48 9.69
CA GLY A 94 -9.10 12.42 8.64
C GLY A 94 -7.76 12.11 7.97
N ASP A 95 -7.31 10.85 7.97
CA ASP A 95 -6.03 10.44 7.36
C ASP A 95 -6.22 10.04 5.88
N ILE A 96 -6.33 11.06 5.03
CA ILE A 96 -6.61 10.92 3.59
C ILE A 96 -5.49 10.16 2.86
N ILE A 97 -4.23 10.31 3.30
CA ILE A 97 -3.08 9.63 2.67
C ILE A 97 -3.23 8.12 2.85
N GLU A 98 -3.53 7.68 4.07
CA GLU A 98 -3.68 6.25 4.32
C GLU A 98 -4.99 5.70 3.75
N GLU A 99 -6.06 6.50 3.67
CA GLU A 99 -7.27 6.12 2.93
C GLU A 99 -6.94 5.82 1.46
N ALA A 100 -6.15 6.69 0.83
CA ALA A 100 -5.71 6.52 -0.55
C ALA A 100 -4.83 5.27 -0.73
N ASN A 101 -3.93 4.98 0.22
CA ASN A 101 -3.09 3.78 0.21
C ASN A 101 -3.92 2.49 0.33
N VAL A 102 -4.94 2.47 1.20
CA VAL A 102 -5.85 1.31 1.31
C VAL A 102 -6.67 1.14 0.03
N THR A 103 -7.13 2.25 -0.55
CA THR A 103 -7.87 2.25 -1.82
C THR A 103 -7.00 1.69 -2.96
N TYR A 104 -5.71 2.03 -2.99
CA TYR A 104 -4.74 1.44 -3.92
C TYR A 104 -4.58 -0.08 -3.72
N ASN A 105 -4.53 -0.53 -2.46
CA ASN A 105 -4.46 -1.96 -2.15
C ASN A 105 -5.71 -2.71 -2.65
N ILE A 106 -6.90 -2.12 -2.55
CA ILE A 106 -8.13 -2.70 -3.14
C ILE A 106 -7.98 -2.86 -4.66
N GLY A 107 -7.46 -1.83 -5.35
CA GLY A 107 -7.18 -1.91 -6.78
C GLY A 107 -6.20 -3.05 -7.12
N THR A 108 -5.17 -3.21 -6.29
CA THR A 108 -4.19 -4.30 -6.41
C THR A 108 -4.79 -5.68 -6.18
N ASN A 109 -5.74 -5.80 -5.24
CA ASN A 109 -6.48 -7.04 -5.03
C ASN A 109 -7.28 -7.44 -6.27
N PHE A 110 -8.02 -6.49 -6.88
CA PHE A 110 -8.75 -6.75 -8.12
C PHE A 110 -7.82 -7.07 -9.29
N TYR A 111 -6.66 -6.41 -9.39
CA TYR A 111 -5.65 -6.73 -10.39
C TYR A 111 -5.20 -8.20 -10.29
N TYR A 112 -4.90 -8.70 -9.09
CA TYR A 112 -4.52 -10.11 -8.89
C TYR A 112 -5.68 -11.10 -9.12
N MET A 113 -6.92 -10.64 -9.01
CA MET A 113 -8.10 -11.42 -9.39
C MET A 113 -8.35 -11.44 -10.90
N GLY A 114 -7.61 -10.64 -11.69
CA GLY A 114 -7.86 -10.46 -13.13
C GLY A 114 -9.04 -9.54 -13.46
N ASP A 115 -9.63 -8.87 -12.46
CA ASP A 115 -10.68 -7.88 -12.65
C ASP A 115 -10.07 -6.50 -12.89
N TYR A 116 -9.55 -6.33 -14.11
CA TYR A 116 -8.85 -5.13 -14.51
C TYR A 116 -9.73 -3.87 -14.53
N GLY A 117 -11.04 -4.03 -14.75
CA GLY A 117 -12.00 -2.92 -14.74
C GLY A 117 -12.14 -2.31 -13.35
N ASN A 118 -12.33 -3.15 -12.32
CA ASN A 118 -12.34 -2.66 -10.94
C ASN A 118 -10.96 -2.19 -10.47
N ALA A 119 -9.88 -2.84 -10.90
CA ALA A 119 -8.51 -2.38 -10.59
C ALA A 119 -8.29 -0.92 -11.03
N LEU A 120 -8.59 -0.59 -12.30
CA LEU A 120 -8.49 0.78 -12.83
C LEU A 120 -9.36 1.78 -12.05
N LYS A 121 -10.59 1.39 -11.70
CA LYS A 121 -11.50 2.23 -10.92
C LYS A 121 -10.91 2.60 -9.56
N PHE A 122 -10.38 1.63 -8.83
CA PHE A 122 -9.81 1.87 -7.50
C PHE A 122 -8.45 2.57 -7.56
N TYR A 123 -7.61 2.30 -8.55
CA TYR A 123 -6.39 3.08 -8.76
C TYR A 123 -6.70 4.56 -9.07
N MET A 124 -7.68 4.84 -9.91
CA MET A 124 -8.13 6.22 -10.18
C MET A 124 -8.74 6.89 -8.93
N GLN A 125 -9.47 6.14 -8.10
CA GLN A 125 -9.97 6.68 -6.83
C GLN A 125 -8.83 7.03 -5.87
N SER A 126 -7.82 6.17 -5.75
CA SER A 126 -6.60 6.44 -4.95
C SER A 126 -5.86 7.68 -5.47
N TYR A 127 -5.69 7.81 -6.79
CA TYR A 127 -5.11 9.01 -7.41
C TYR A 127 -5.83 10.29 -6.97
N ARG A 128 -7.15 10.32 -7.05
CA ARG A 128 -7.95 11.50 -6.67
C ARG A 128 -7.81 11.86 -5.19
N LEU A 129 -7.68 10.88 -4.31
CA LEU A 129 -7.44 11.12 -2.88
C LEU A 129 -6.04 11.70 -2.64
N HIS A 130 -5.01 11.18 -3.32
CA HIS A 130 -3.67 11.74 -3.24
C HIS A 130 -3.58 13.15 -3.83
N GLU A 131 -4.31 13.41 -4.92
CA GLU A 131 -4.42 14.73 -5.54
C GLU A 131 -5.00 15.78 -4.58
N GLN A 132 -6.02 15.43 -3.78
CA GLN A 132 -6.61 16.34 -2.79
C GLN A 132 -5.60 16.89 -1.77
N VAL A 133 -4.54 16.13 -1.48
CA VAL A 133 -3.50 16.49 -0.51
C VAL A 133 -2.15 16.76 -1.18
N ASN A 134 -2.11 16.91 -2.51
CA ASN A 134 -0.90 17.11 -3.31
C ASN A 134 0.21 16.07 -3.03
N ASN A 135 -0.16 14.81 -2.77
CA ASN A 135 0.80 13.73 -2.59
C ASN A 135 1.24 13.17 -3.94
N LEU A 136 2.23 13.81 -4.56
CA LEU A 136 2.78 13.45 -5.87
C LEU A 136 3.28 12.00 -5.93
N ALA A 137 3.89 11.51 -4.84
CA ALA A 137 4.38 10.13 -4.76
C ALA A 137 3.23 9.12 -4.83
N GLY A 138 2.14 9.36 -4.10
CA GLY A 138 0.93 8.53 -4.15
C GLY A 138 0.22 8.60 -5.50
N MET A 139 0.16 9.78 -6.13
CA MET A 139 -0.36 9.95 -7.49
C MET A 139 0.45 9.14 -8.51
N SER A 140 1.78 9.13 -8.38
CA SER A 140 2.68 8.31 -9.18
C SER A 140 2.42 6.81 -8.99
N GLU A 141 2.28 6.33 -7.74
CA GLU A 141 1.95 4.91 -7.48
C GLU A 141 0.64 4.50 -8.16
N ALA A 142 -0.41 5.33 -8.07
CA ALA A 142 -1.70 5.06 -8.69
C ALA A 142 -1.60 4.95 -10.22
N TYR A 143 -0.89 5.87 -10.90
CA TYR A 143 -0.66 5.75 -12.33
C TYR A 143 0.20 4.54 -12.69
N ASN A 144 1.19 4.19 -11.89
CA ASN A 144 1.96 2.96 -12.10
C ASN A 144 1.05 1.71 -12.06
N GLY A 145 0.12 1.64 -11.10
CA GLY A 145 -0.87 0.56 -11.03
C GLY A 145 -1.78 0.51 -12.27
N MET A 146 -2.25 1.66 -12.74
CA MET A 146 -3.03 1.74 -13.99
C MET A 146 -2.21 1.33 -15.23
N GLY A 147 -0.95 1.75 -15.30
CA GLY A 147 -0.01 1.39 -16.36
C GLY A 147 0.21 -0.12 -16.43
N ALA A 148 0.37 -0.77 -15.27
CA ALA A 148 0.45 -2.23 -15.18
C ALA A 148 -0.81 -2.92 -15.72
N VAL A 149 -2.01 -2.40 -15.41
CA VAL A 149 -3.27 -2.92 -15.98
C VAL A 149 -3.24 -2.85 -17.51
N TYR A 150 -2.96 -1.69 -18.09
CA TYR A 150 -2.94 -1.53 -19.55
C TYR A 150 -1.91 -2.40 -20.22
N TYR A 151 -0.74 -2.58 -19.58
CA TYR A 151 0.26 -3.51 -20.07
C TYR A 151 -0.28 -4.95 -20.10
N THR A 152 -0.88 -5.41 -18.99
CA THR A 152 -1.43 -6.78 -18.89
C THR A 152 -2.60 -7.02 -19.84
N THR A 153 -3.41 -6.01 -20.15
CA THR A 153 -4.51 -6.12 -21.12
C THR A 153 -4.05 -5.98 -22.58
N GLY A 154 -2.75 -5.80 -22.83
CA GLY A 154 -2.16 -5.68 -24.17
C GLY A 154 -2.23 -4.28 -24.78
N GLU A 155 -2.74 -3.29 -24.04
CA GLU A 155 -2.86 -1.89 -24.45
C GLU A 155 -1.54 -1.13 -24.24
N SER A 156 -0.48 -1.60 -24.91
CA SER A 156 0.91 -1.17 -24.64
C SER A 156 1.14 0.32 -24.85
N GLU A 157 0.48 0.96 -25.83
CA GLU A 157 0.55 2.41 -26.03
C GLU A 157 -0.04 3.19 -24.84
N LYS A 158 -1.18 2.74 -24.31
CA LYS A 158 -1.81 3.36 -23.13
C LYS A 158 -0.98 3.12 -21.88
N ALA A 159 -0.37 1.95 -21.75
CA ALA A 159 0.57 1.65 -20.68
C ALA A 159 1.74 2.65 -20.70
N ILE A 160 2.36 2.86 -21.87
CA ILE A 160 3.47 3.82 -22.04
C ILE A 160 3.03 5.24 -21.67
N GLU A 161 1.88 5.72 -22.18
CA GLU A 161 1.39 7.06 -21.85
C GLU A 161 1.19 7.22 -20.33
N THR A 162 0.55 6.23 -19.70
CA THR A 162 0.22 6.25 -18.28
C THR A 162 1.47 6.15 -17.39
N LEU A 163 2.43 5.30 -17.76
CA LEU A 163 3.68 5.12 -17.03
C LEU A 163 4.60 6.34 -17.17
N ASN A 164 4.58 7.06 -18.29
CA ASN A 164 5.31 8.34 -18.39
C ASN A 164 4.72 9.41 -17.46
N LYS A 165 3.39 9.45 -17.26
CA LYS A 165 2.78 10.32 -16.24
C LYS A 165 3.23 9.93 -14.83
N ALA A 166 3.28 8.63 -14.53
CA ALA A 166 3.82 8.14 -13.27
C ALA A 166 5.28 8.56 -13.06
N LEU A 167 6.12 8.43 -14.10
CA LEU A 167 7.54 8.79 -14.04
C LEU A 167 7.73 10.27 -13.76
N ALA A 168 7.04 11.16 -14.50
CA ALA A 168 7.13 12.60 -14.30
C ALA A 168 6.77 13.02 -12.86
N LEU A 169 5.69 12.46 -12.30
CA LEU A 169 5.30 12.72 -10.91
C LEU A 169 6.33 12.20 -9.89
N SER A 170 6.92 11.02 -10.14
CA SER A 170 7.99 10.49 -9.27
C SER A 170 9.28 11.31 -9.35
N GLU A 171 9.54 11.93 -10.50
CA GLU A 171 10.66 12.85 -10.69
C GLU A 171 10.47 14.13 -9.89
N GLU A 172 9.29 14.73 -10.00
CA GLU A 172 8.90 15.92 -9.24
C GLU A 172 8.87 15.68 -7.73
N ALA A 173 8.38 14.52 -7.29
CA ALA A 173 8.35 14.11 -5.89
C ALA A 173 9.76 13.81 -5.31
N GLY A 174 10.79 13.70 -6.14
CA GLY A 174 12.11 13.23 -5.72
C GLY A 174 12.13 11.75 -5.30
N GLU A 175 11.07 10.99 -5.61
CA GLU A 175 10.93 9.60 -5.18
C GLU A 175 11.65 8.64 -6.11
N THR A 176 12.67 7.96 -5.59
CA THR A 176 13.51 7.04 -6.37
C THR A 176 13.02 5.61 -6.28
N ARG A 177 12.32 5.24 -5.20
CA ARG A 177 11.95 3.84 -4.91
C ARG A 177 11.03 3.24 -5.96
N ILE A 178 10.13 4.03 -6.53
CA ILE A 178 9.16 3.55 -7.53
C ILE A 178 9.66 3.67 -8.97
N ARG A 179 10.70 4.48 -9.23
CA ARG A 179 11.19 4.74 -10.60
C ARG A 179 11.59 3.46 -11.32
N GLY A 180 12.32 2.56 -10.66
CA GLY A 180 12.69 1.27 -11.25
C GLY A 180 11.47 0.50 -11.76
N LYS A 181 10.42 0.38 -10.93
CA LYS A 181 9.18 -0.30 -11.34
C LYS A 181 8.48 0.35 -12.54
N ILE A 182 8.45 1.68 -12.58
CA ILE A 182 7.87 2.42 -13.69
C ILE A 182 8.70 2.21 -14.96
N MET A 183 10.03 2.24 -14.84
CA MET A 183 10.96 2.02 -15.94
C MET A 183 10.91 0.58 -16.46
N ASP A 184 10.78 -0.41 -15.59
CA ASP A 184 10.54 -1.81 -15.99
C ASP A 184 9.26 -1.91 -16.81
N GLY A 185 8.15 -1.36 -16.30
CA GLY A 185 6.88 -1.35 -17.03
C GLY A 185 6.96 -0.65 -18.39
N LEU A 186 7.72 0.45 -18.49
CA LEU A 186 7.98 1.13 -19.76
C LEU A 186 8.80 0.25 -20.70
N GLY A 187 9.86 -0.38 -20.17
CA GLY A 187 10.70 -1.30 -20.91
C GLY A 187 9.91 -2.46 -21.51
N GLU A 188 9.07 -3.10 -20.70
CA GLU A 188 8.19 -4.20 -21.12
C GLU A 188 7.14 -3.73 -22.16
N SER A 189 6.53 -2.58 -21.93
CA SER A 189 5.52 -2.04 -22.87
C SER A 189 6.13 -1.69 -24.23
N TYR A 190 7.34 -1.11 -24.26
CA TYR A 190 8.06 -0.88 -25.53
C TYR A 190 8.50 -2.18 -26.21
N ALA A 191 8.85 -3.22 -25.45
CA ALA A 191 9.18 -4.53 -26.00
C ALA A 191 7.97 -5.17 -26.72
N ASN A 192 6.76 -5.07 -26.14
CA ASN A 192 5.53 -5.55 -26.77
C ASN A 192 5.26 -4.85 -28.12
N LEU A 193 5.63 -3.57 -28.25
CA LEU A 193 5.55 -2.81 -29.50
C LEU A 193 6.75 -3.03 -30.45
N LYS A 194 7.65 -3.97 -30.12
CA LYS A 194 8.89 -4.25 -30.87
C LYS A 194 9.83 -3.05 -30.99
N GLN A 195 9.72 -2.07 -30.09
CA GLN A 195 10.60 -0.90 -30.00
C GLN A 195 11.78 -1.22 -29.07
N TYR A 196 12.63 -2.15 -29.50
CA TYR A 196 13.67 -2.74 -28.65
C TYR A 196 14.72 -1.74 -28.15
N ASP A 197 15.08 -0.73 -28.95
CA ASP A 197 16.05 0.30 -28.54
C ASP A 197 15.56 1.09 -27.31
N LYS A 198 14.27 1.46 -27.30
CA LYS A 198 13.66 2.16 -26.17
C LYS A 198 13.51 1.23 -24.98
N SER A 199 13.07 0.00 -25.22
CA SER A 199 12.93 -1.02 -24.19
C SER A 199 14.24 -1.21 -23.43
N LEU A 200 15.35 -1.47 -24.14
CA LEU A 200 16.69 -1.59 -23.56
C LEU A 200 17.09 -0.34 -22.78
N SER A 201 16.83 0.86 -23.33
CA SER A 201 17.14 2.12 -22.63
C SER A 201 16.46 2.23 -21.26
N TYR A 202 15.18 1.86 -21.16
CA TYR A 202 14.45 1.89 -19.89
C TYR A 202 14.87 0.76 -18.94
N MET A 203 15.09 -0.46 -19.45
CA MET A 203 15.56 -1.58 -18.63
C MET A 203 16.93 -1.30 -18.01
N PHE A 204 17.85 -0.66 -18.74
CA PHE A 204 19.16 -0.27 -18.17
C PHE A 204 19.05 0.82 -17.10
N LYS A 205 18.06 1.73 -17.19
CA LYS A 205 17.85 2.79 -16.21
C LYS A 205 17.17 2.31 -14.92
N SER A 206 16.56 1.12 -14.95
CA SER A 206 15.87 0.52 -13.81
C SER A 206 16.82 -0.15 -12.79
N LEU A 207 18.03 -0.54 -13.25
CA LEU A 207 19.08 -1.19 -12.45
C LEU A 207 19.88 -0.21 -11.58
#